data_AF-A0A7R9UEL5-F1
#
_entry.id   AF-A0A7R9UEL5-F1
#
_cell.length_a   1.000
_cell.length_b   1.000
_cell.length_c   1.000
_cell.angle_alpha   90.00
_cell.angle_beta   90.00
_cell.angle_gamma   90.00
#
_symmetry.space_group_name_H-M   'P 1'
#
loop_
_entity.id
_entity.type
_entity.pdbx_description
1 polymer ?
#
loop_
_entity_poly.entity_id
_entity_poly.type
_entity_poly.pdbx_seq_one_letter_code
_entity_poly.pdbx_strand_id
1 'polypeptide(L)'
;SRQRRPQASRAALPMSADISEDVRKLVAETACLDLDLGRRKVVCSLTRHEMPPSAPAVQAYLRSKAFRKQKEWYSADFSKYEPYVVAHKKDGRKLFCNVTRKSLNRIPKEVQRHWEGKRFQRLKVEYDARQKKREEQEMIRRQREEAKAKGEFYLPEDFDESMLDFNEEEEE
;
A
#
# COMPACT_ATOMS: atom_id res chain seq x y z
N SER A 1 28.15 -10.75 68.50
CA SER A 1 27.83 -9.37 68.11
C SER A 1 27.55 -9.30 66.62
N ARG A 2 26.28 -9.38 66.19
CA ARG A 2 25.86 -9.18 64.79
C ARG A 2 25.03 -7.90 64.74
N GLN A 3 25.65 -6.80 64.32
CA GLN A 3 24.96 -5.53 64.15
C GLN A 3 24.00 -5.64 62.96
N ARG A 4 22.70 -5.62 63.22
CA ARG A 4 21.67 -5.43 62.20
C ARG A 4 21.75 -3.98 61.75
N ARG A 5 22.18 -3.74 60.50
CA ARG A 5 22.04 -2.41 59.87
C ARG A 5 20.55 -2.09 59.68
N PRO A 6 20.11 -0.86 59.97
CA PRO A 6 18.72 -0.48 59.82
C PRO A 6 18.35 -0.41 58.34
N GLN A 7 17.14 -0.87 58.02
CA GLN A 7 16.56 -0.69 56.69
C GLN A 7 16.33 0.80 56.46
N ALA A 8 17.07 1.37 55.51
CA ALA A 8 16.78 2.70 54.99
C ALA A 8 15.38 2.66 54.37
N SER A 9 14.46 3.41 54.98
CA SER A 9 13.12 3.68 54.48
C SER A 9 13.20 4.12 53.02
N ARG A 10 12.48 3.42 52.14
CA ARG A 10 12.23 3.82 50.74
C ARG A 10 11.60 5.21 50.75
N ALA A 11 12.43 6.23 50.54
CA ALA A 11 11.98 7.57 50.25
C ALA A 11 11.15 7.52 48.96
N ALA A 12 9.86 7.82 49.07
CA ALA A 12 9.00 8.09 47.95
C ALA A 12 9.55 9.32 47.22
N LEU A 13 10.19 9.09 46.08
CA LEU A 13 10.72 10.16 45.23
C LEU A 13 9.56 10.98 44.62
N PRO A 14 9.70 12.30 44.55
CA PRO A 14 8.62 13.23 44.24
C PRO A 14 8.07 13.05 42.82
N MET A 15 6.74 13.07 42.75
CA MET A 15 5.95 12.93 41.54
C MET A 15 5.81 14.27 40.78
N SER A 16 6.86 14.75 40.09
CA SER A 16 6.80 15.66 38.91
C SER A 16 8.14 16.36 38.68
N ALA A 17 8.55 16.51 37.40
CA ALA A 17 9.82 17.10 36.91
C ALA A 17 11.01 16.09 36.95
N ASP A 18 11.76 15.80 35.89
CA ASP A 18 12.15 16.57 34.70
C ASP A 18 12.04 15.72 33.43
N ILE A 19 11.11 16.05 32.52
CA ILE A 19 11.23 15.56 31.14
C ILE A 19 12.23 16.49 30.48
N SER A 20 13.42 15.97 30.14
CA SER A 20 14.49 16.74 29.53
C SER A 20 13.97 17.57 28.36
N GLU A 21 14.37 18.84 28.30
CA GLU A 21 13.93 19.79 27.27
C GLU A 21 14.23 19.26 25.85
N ASP A 22 15.34 18.51 25.71
CA ASP A 22 15.73 17.84 24.47
C ASP A 22 14.71 16.82 23.97
N VAL A 23 14.04 16.10 24.89
CA VAL A 23 12.98 15.15 24.53
C VAL A 23 11.77 15.90 23.98
N ARG A 24 11.42 17.05 24.59
CA ARG A 24 10.32 17.88 24.11
C ARG A 24 10.62 18.46 22.73
N LYS A 25 11.86 18.91 22.48
CA LYS A 25 12.32 19.38 21.16
C LYS A 25 12.26 18.28 20.11
N LEU A 26 12.77 17.08 20.42
CA LEU A 26 12.74 15.93 19.51
C LEU A 26 11.31 15.49 19.16
N VAL A 27 10.40 15.55 20.14
CA VAL A 27 8.99 15.23 19.93
C VAL A 27 8.32 16.31 19.07
N ALA A 28 8.59 17.59 19.31
CA ALA A 28 8.07 18.69 18.49
C ALA A 28 8.59 18.65 17.04
N GLU A 29 9.85 18.27 16.84
CA GLU A 29 10.44 18.13 15.50
C GLU A 29 9.88 16.91 14.75
N THR A 30 9.51 15.86 15.49
CA THR A 30 9.03 14.61 14.88
C THR A 30 7.51 14.51 15.01
N ALA A 31 6.78 14.87 13.96
CA ALA A 31 5.31 14.88 13.89
C ALA A 31 4.58 13.55 14.23
N CYS A 32 5.29 12.45 14.46
CA CYS A 32 4.73 11.13 14.77
C CYS A 32 5.03 10.62 16.19
N LEU A 33 5.62 11.45 17.05
CA LEU A 33 5.88 11.15 18.44
C LEU A 33 4.92 11.96 19.32
N ASP A 34 4.37 11.31 20.34
CA ASP A 34 3.48 11.90 21.33
C ASP A 34 4.06 11.65 22.73
N LEU A 35 3.88 12.61 23.63
CA LEU A 35 4.33 12.53 25.02
C LEU A 35 3.16 12.22 25.94
N ASP A 36 3.12 11.00 26.47
CA ASP A 36 2.13 10.61 27.48
C ASP A 36 2.56 11.13 28.85
N LEU A 37 2.02 12.30 29.24
CA LEU A 37 2.30 12.95 30.52
C LEU A 37 1.86 12.11 31.74
N GLY A 38 0.80 11.30 31.60
CA GLY A 38 0.30 10.45 32.67
C GLY A 38 1.22 9.27 33.02
N ARG A 39 1.84 8.65 32.00
CA ARG A 39 2.74 7.50 32.17
C ARG A 39 4.23 7.86 32.12
N ARG A 40 4.53 9.13 31.80
CA ARG A 40 5.88 9.63 31.50
C ARG A 40 6.58 8.73 30.48
N LYS A 41 5.96 8.53 29.32
CA LYS A 41 6.54 7.77 28.20
C LYS A 41 6.36 8.56 26.90
N VAL A 42 7.22 8.26 25.93
CA VAL A 42 7.05 8.73 24.56
C VAL A 42 6.42 7.60 23.76
N VAL A 43 5.33 7.90 23.06
CA VAL A 43 4.60 6.94 22.23
C VAL A 43 4.72 7.38 20.79
N CYS A 44 5.10 6.46 19.91
CA CYS A 44 5.09 6.75 18.48
C CYS A 44 3.72 6.38 17.89
N SER A 45 2.97 7.36 17.40
CA SER A 45 1.66 7.15 16.77
C SER A 45 1.72 6.20 15.55
N LEU A 46 2.84 6.17 14.81
CA LEU A 46 3.02 5.31 13.63
C LEU A 46 3.27 3.82 13.97
N THR A 47 3.93 3.52 15.08
CA THR A 47 4.32 2.15 15.45
C THR A 47 3.63 1.64 16.71
N ARG A 48 2.95 2.53 17.44
CA ARG A 48 2.41 2.31 18.79
C ARG A 48 3.46 1.77 19.78
N HIS A 49 4.73 2.10 19.55
CA HIS A 49 5.81 1.71 20.44
C HIS A 49 5.95 2.71 21.58
N GLU A 50 5.98 2.22 22.82
CA GLU A 50 6.24 3.01 24.02
C GLU A 50 7.73 2.95 24.37
N MET A 51 8.36 4.12 24.61
CA MET A 51 9.75 4.23 25.01
C MET A 51 9.91 5.18 26.21
N PRO A 52 10.97 5.04 27.02
CA PRO A 52 11.21 5.96 28.13
C PRO A 52 11.50 7.38 27.61
N PRO A 53 11.16 8.44 28.38
CA PRO A 53 11.32 9.84 28.01
C PRO A 53 12.78 10.26 28.21
N SER A 54 13.69 9.57 27.54
CA SER A 54 15.13 9.78 27.61
C SER A 54 15.62 10.12 26.20
N ALA A 55 16.30 11.27 26.05
CA ALA A 55 16.84 11.72 24.76
C ALA A 55 17.63 10.64 24.01
N PRO A 56 18.57 9.88 24.63
CA PRO A 56 19.27 8.80 23.95
C PRO A 56 18.35 7.66 23.51
N ALA A 57 17.32 7.32 24.29
CA ALA A 57 16.37 6.27 23.94
C ALA A 57 15.52 6.67 22.72
N VAL A 58 15.04 7.92 22.69
CA VAL A 58 14.27 8.46 21.56
C VAL A 58 15.13 8.55 20.31
N GLN A 59 16.37 9.06 20.41
CA GLN A 59 17.29 9.12 19.28
C GLN A 59 17.67 7.73 18.76
N ALA A 60 17.91 6.77 19.65
CA ALA A 60 18.18 5.38 19.26
C ALA A 60 16.98 4.77 18.53
N TYR A 61 15.77 5.07 18.98
CA TYR A 61 14.55 4.63 18.33
C TYR A 61 14.36 5.27 16.94
N LEU A 62 14.57 6.58 16.80
CA LEU A 62 14.50 7.28 15.50
C LEU A 62 15.52 6.72 14.49
N ARG A 63 16.71 6.33 14.96
CA ARG A 63 17.75 5.69 14.13
C ARG A 63 17.50 4.20 13.89
N SER A 64 16.56 3.60 14.62
CA SER A 64 16.30 2.16 14.56
C SER A 64 15.75 1.74 13.19
N LYS A 65 16.03 0.47 12.83
CA LYS A 65 15.47 -0.14 11.61
C LYS A 65 13.94 -0.23 11.67
N ALA A 66 13.34 -0.35 12.86
CA ALA A 66 11.90 -0.47 13.01
C ALA A 66 11.16 0.82 12.62
N PHE A 67 11.63 1.96 13.15
CA PHE A 67 11.05 3.27 12.84
C PHE A 67 11.22 3.62 11.35
N ARG A 68 12.43 3.44 10.81
CA ARG A 68 12.72 3.70 9.40
C ARG A 68 11.85 2.86 8.46
N LYS A 69 11.69 1.56 8.76
CA LYS A 69 10.78 0.69 8.01
C LYS A 69 9.36 1.22 8.05
N GLN A 70 8.83 1.56 9.23
CA GLN A 70 7.45 2.03 9.31
C GLN A 70 7.23 3.33 8.53
N LYS A 71 8.14 4.31 8.73
CA LYS A 71 8.07 5.62 8.07
C LYS A 71 8.25 5.53 6.55
N GLU A 72 9.24 4.77 6.08
CA GLU A 72 9.55 4.70 4.64
C GLU A 72 8.64 3.72 3.87
N TRP A 73 8.20 2.62 4.49
CA TRP A 73 7.54 1.52 3.77
C TRP A 73 6.02 1.63 3.81
N TYR A 74 5.45 2.07 4.93
CA TYR A 74 4.00 2.07 5.13
C TYR A 74 3.35 3.45 4.98
N SER A 75 4.14 4.54 5.00
CA SER A 75 3.67 5.89 4.70
C SER A 75 3.92 6.33 3.26
N ALA A 76 4.43 5.44 2.40
CA ALA A 76 4.65 5.75 0.99
C ALA A 76 3.36 5.60 0.18
N ASP A 77 3.03 6.62 -0.60
CA ASP A 77 1.90 6.59 -1.52
C ASP A 77 2.25 5.74 -2.75
N PHE A 78 1.54 4.61 -2.90
CA PHE A 78 1.69 3.70 -4.05
C PHE A 78 0.65 3.96 -5.15
N SER A 79 -0.21 4.97 -4.99
CA SER A 79 -1.26 5.32 -5.95
C SER A 79 -0.72 5.60 -7.36
N LYS A 80 0.53 6.07 -7.48
CA LYS A 80 1.19 6.28 -8.78
C LYS A 80 1.40 5.02 -9.62
N TYR A 81 1.27 3.83 -9.02
CA TYR A 81 1.44 2.54 -9.70
C TYR A 81 0.11 1.84 -10.01
N GLU A 82 -1.02 2.41 -9.58
CA GLU A 82 -2.34 1.94 -10.00
C GLU A 82 -2.54 2.28 -11.49
N PRO A 83 -3.24 1.44 -12.27
CA PRO A 83 -4.01 0.23 -11.88
C PRO A 83 -3.20 -1.08 -11.84
N TYR A 84 -1.89 -1.04 -12.09
CA TYR A 84 -1.07 -2.24 -12.26
C TYR A 84 -0.65 -2.89 -10.94
N VAL A 85 -0.27 -2.08 -9.96
CA VAL A 85 0.15 -2.53 -8.63
C VAL A 85 -0.89 -2.06 -7.63
N VAL A 86 -1.66 -3.02 -7.09
CA VAL A 86 -2.77 -2.77 -6.16
C VAL A 86 -2.48 -3.38 -4.80
N ALA A 87 -3.23 -2.98 -3.77
CA ALA A 87 -3.16 -3.66 -2.47
C ALA A 87 -3.56 -5.14 -2.61
N HIS A 88 -2.84 -6.04 -1.94
CA HIS A 88 -3.16 -7.46 -2.01
C HIS A 88 -4.45 -7.75 -1.23
N LYS A 89 -5.40 -8.47 -1.84
CA LYS A 89 -6.74 -8.74 -1.27
C LYS A 89 -6.71 -9.48 0.07
N LYS A 90 -5.85 -10.49 0.21
CA LYS A 90 -5.69 -11.28 1.46
C LYS A 90 -4.71 -10.64 2.45
N ASP A 91 -3.50 -10.33 1.98
CA ASP A 91 -2.45 -9.71 2.80
C ASP A 91 -2.41 -8.19 2.65
N GLY A 92 -3.08 -7.44 3.54
CA GLY A 92 -3.03 -5.97 3.54
C GLY A 92 -1.64 -5.36 3.78
N ARG A 93 -0.61 -6.16 4.06
CA ARG A 93 0.79 -5.71 4.19
C ARG A 93 1.59 -5.79 2.89
N LYS A 94 1.04 -6.45 1.86
CA LYS A 94 1.69 -6.67 0.57
C LYS A 94 0.95 -5.93 -0.54
N LEU A 95 1.65 -5.73 -1.64
CA LEU A 95 1.08 -5.28 -2.89
C LEU A 95 0.98 -6.47 -3.84
N PHE A 96 0.11 -6.37 -4.83
CA PHE A 96 -0.07 -7.37 -5.87
C PHE A 96 0.02 -6.68 -7.23
N CYS A 97 0.86 -7.23 -8.10
CA CYS A 97 0.98 -6.75 -9.47
C CYS A 97 0.03 -7.56 -10.37
N ASN A 98 -0.95 -6.90 -10.97
CA ASN A 98 -1.93 -7.52 -11.88
C ASN A 98 -1.27 -8.01 -13.18
N VAL A 99 -0.24 -7.29 -13.63
CA VAL A 99 0.52 -7.61 -14.86
C VAL A 99 1.34 -8.88 -14.68
N THR A 100 2.18 -8.93 -13.64
CA THR A 100 3.13 -10.04 -13.44
C THR A 100 2.58 -11.15 -12.54
N ARG A 101 1.39 -10.94 -11.95
CA ARG A 101 0.72 -11.83 -10.99
C ARG A 101 1.56 -12.17 -9.77
N LYS A 102 2.46 -11.27 -9.37
CA LYS A 102 3.38 -11.45 -8.25
C LYS A 102 2.97 -10.59 -7.05
N SER A 103 3.08 -11.16 -5.85
CA SER A 103 3.03 -10.40 -4.60
C SER A 103 4.35 -9.68 -4.36
N LEU A 104 4.28 -8.39 -4.06
CA LEU A 104 5.41 -7.51 -3.76
C LEU A 104 5.33 -7.03 -2.31
N ASN A 105 6.47 -6.77 -1.70
CA ASN A 105 6.48 -6.09 -0.40
C ASN A 105 6.19 -4.60 -0.60
N ARG A 106 5.67 -3.94 0.44
CA ARG A 106 5.45 -2.48 0.48
C ARG A 106 6.76 -1.70 0.67
N ILE A 107 7.77 -2.00 -0.13
CA ILE A 107 9.07 -1.32 -0.06
C ILE A 107 9.23 -0.49 -1.32
N PRO A 108 9.26 0.86 -1.24
CA PRO A 108 9.30 1.72 -2.43
C PRO A 108 10.41 1.35 -3.42
N LYS A 109 11.61 1.05 -2.92
CA LYS A 109 12.75 0.62 -3.74
C LYS A 109 12.51 -0.69 -4.48
N GLU A 110 11.83 -1.65 -3.84
CA GLU A 110 11.52 -2.94 -4.46
C GLU A 110 10.44 -2.79 -5.53
N VAL A 111 9.41 -1.98 -5.24
CA VAL A 111 8.33 -1.67 -6.19
C VAL A 111 8.87 -0.90 -7.39
N GLN A 112 9.72 0.09 -7.18
CA GLN A 112 10.35 0.85 -8.26
C GLN A 112 11.21 -0.07 -9.15
N ARG A 113 12.06 -0.91 -8.55
CA ARG A 113 12.87 -1.88 -9.31
C ARG A 113 12.00 -2.88 -10.07
N HIS A 114 10.85 -3.27 -9.51
CA HIS A 114 9.89 -4.11 -10.22
C HIS A 114 9.28 -3.39 -11.43
N TRP A 115 8.88 -2.14 -11.24
CA TRP A 115 8.29 -1.27 -12.27
C TRP A 115 9.25 -1.02 -13.44
N GLU A 116 10.51 -0.70 -13.15
CA GLU A 116 11.57 -0.46 -14.14
C GLU A 116 12.15 -1.78 -14.70
N GLY A 117 11.72 -2.93 -14.17
CA GLY A 117 12.22 -4.23 -14.57
C GLY A 117 11.78 -4.62 -15.98
N LYS A 118 12.71 -5.16 -16.78
CA LYS A 118 12.45 -5.64 -18.15
C LYS A 118 11.26 -6.61 -18.23
N ARG A 119 11.08 -7.47 -17.21
CA ARG A 119 9.96 -8.42 -17.14
C ARG A 119 8.61 -7.71 -17.02
N PHE A 120 8.53 -6.66 -16.20
CA PHE A 120 7.30 -5.90 -16.04
C PHE A 120 6.94 -5.19 -17.34
N GLN A 121 7.91 -4.49 -17.95
CA GLN A 121 7.69 -3.75 -19.21
C GLN A 121 7.20 -4.65 -20.34
N ARG A 122 7.80 -5.85 -20.51
CA ARG A 122 7.34 -6.82 -21.53
C ARG A 122 5.90 -7.26 -21.30
N LEU A 123 5.60 -7.70 -20.08
CA LEU A 123 4.26 -8.17 -19.73
C LEU A 123 3.22 -7.05 -19.72
N LYS A 124 3.63 -5.80 -19.48
CA LYS A 124 2.74 -4.64 -19.51
C LYS A 124 2.15 -4.47 -20.91
N VAL A 125 2.96 -4.57 -21.96
CA VAL A 125 2.48 -4.47 -23.36
C VAL A 125 1.42 -5.53 -23.66
N GLU A 126 1.67 -6.78 -23.29
CA GLU A 126 0.70 -7.87 -23.47
C GLU A 126 -0.56 -7.69 -22.62
N TYR A 127 -0.40 -7.18 -21.41
CA TYR A 127 -1.51 -6.90 -20.50
C TYR A 127 -2.42 -5.80 -21.06
N ASP A 128 -1.84 -4.69 -21.51
CA ASP A 128 -2.57 -3.55 -22.07
C ASP A 128 -3.32 -3.95 -23.34
N ALA A 129 -2.69 -4.74 -24.23
CA ALA A 129 -3.35 -5.30 -25.41
C ALA A 129 -4.54 -6.20 -25.04
N ARG A 130 -4.39 -7.03 -24.00
CA ARG A 130 -5.48 -7.88 -23.49
C ARG A 130 -6.59 -7.06 -22.85
N GLN A 131 -6.27 -5.98 -22.13
CA GLN A 131 -7.29 -5.09 -21.55
C GLN A 131 -8.10 -4.42 -22.67
N LYS A 132 -7.44 -3.86 -23.69
CA LYS A 132 -8.13 -3.22 -24.81
C LYS A 132 -9.09 -4.16 -25.52
N LYS A 133 -8.67 -5.40 -25.82
CA LYS A 133 -9.54 -6.43 -26.43
C LYS A 133 -10.73 -6.78 -25.53
N ARG A 134 -10.54 -6.83 -24.22
CA ARG A 134 -11.62 -7.12 -23.27
C ARG A 134 -12.63 -5.98 -23.22
N GLU A 135 -12.16 -4.73 -23.19
CA GLU A 135 -13.01 -3.54 -23.22
C GLU A 135 -13.81 -3.46 -24.51
N GLU A 136 -13.17 -3.72 -25.65
CA GLU A 136 -13.82 -3.81 -26.97
C GLU A 136 -14.91 -4.89 -27.00
N GLN A 137 -14.62 -6.09 -26.49
CA GLN A 137 -15.62 -7.16 -26.38
C GLN A 137 -16.78 -6.80 -25.44
N GLU A 138 -16.51 -6.09 -24.34
CA GLU A 138 -17.56 -5.61 -23.43
C GLU A 138 -18.44 -4.54 -24.10
N MET A 139 -17.84 -3.65 -24.90
CA MET A 139 -18.58 -2.66 -25.71
C MET A 139 -19.46 -3.34 -26.76
N ILE A 140 -18.92 -4.31 -27.51
CA ILE A 140 -19.70 -5.09 -28.49
C ILE A 140 -20.85 -5.82 -27.80
N ARG A 141 -20.60 -6.44 -26.63
CA ARG A 141 -21.64 -7.14 -25.87
C ARG A 141 -22.76 -6.19 -25.48
N ARG A 142 -22.41 -5.00 -24.98
CA ARG A 142 -23.38 -3.96 -24.62
C ARG A 142 -24.19 -3.48 -25.82
N GLN A 143 -23.55 -3.22 -26.96
CA GLN A 143 -24.25 -2.80 -28.17
C GLN A 143 -25.20 -3.89 -28.68
N ARG A 144 -24.82 -5.17 -28.61
CA ARG A 144 -25.71 -6.30 -28.93
C ARG A 144 -26.92 -6.38 -28.00
N GLU A 145 -26.73 -6.16 -26.70
CA GLU A 145 -27.82 -6.12 -25.72
C GLU A 145 -28.78 -4.95 -25.99
N GLU A 146 -28.24 -3.77 -26.32
CA GLU A 146 -29.02 -2.57 -26.66
C GLU A 146 -29.79 -2.73 -27.98
N ALA A 147 -29.17 -3.27 -29.04
CA ALA A 147 -29.83 -3.54 -30.32
C ALA A 147 -30.98 -4.54 -30.15
N LYS A 148 -30.75 -5.64 -29.42
CA LYS A 148 -31.80 -6.60 -29.07
C LYS A 148 -32.96 -5.94 -28.31
N ALA A 149 -32.68 -5.03 -27.39
CA ALA A 149 -33.72 -4.30 -26.65
C ALA A 149 -34.54 -3.36 -27.55
N LYS A 150 -33.92 -2.82 -28.61
CA LYS A 150 -34.59 -2.01 -29.65
C LYS A 150 -35.27 -2.84 -30.75
N GLY A 151 -35.10 -4.17 -30.74
CA GLY A 151 -35.58 -5.05 -31.80
C GLY A 151 -34.74 -4.98 -33.09
N GLU A 152 -33.54 -4.40 -33.04
CA GLU A 152 -32.59 -4.32 -34.14
C GLU A 152 -31.54 -5.44 -34.05
N PHE A 153 -31.07 -5.91 -35.21
CA PHE A 153 -29.94 -6.84 -35.30
C PHE A 153 -28.63 -6.06 -35.32
N TYR A 154 -27.71 -6.37 -34.40
CA TYR A 154 -26.40 -5.74 -34.35
C TYR A 154 -25.43 -6.40 -35.33
N LEU A 155 -25.07 -5.69 -36.38
CA LEU A 155 -23.96 -5.98 -37.28
C LEU A 155 -22.73 -5.16 -36.84
N PRO A 156 -21.59 -5.80 -36.49
CA PRO A 156 -20.33 -5.09 -36.27
C PRO A 156 -19.94 -4.26 -37.50
N GLU A 157 -19.30 -3.10 -37.30
CA GLU A 157 -18.88 -2.21 -38.41
C GLU A 157 -17.86 -2.87 -39.37
N ASP A 158 -17.08 -3.84 -38.88
CA ASP A 158 -16.14 -4.65 -39.69
C ASP A 158 -16.79 -5.91 -40.30
N PHE A 159 -18.11 -6.07 -40.22
CA PHE A 159 -18.81 -7.17 -40.89
C PHE A 159 -18.97 -6.81 -42.37
N ASP A 160 -18.12 -7.40 -43.20
CA ASP A 160 -18.20 -7.27 -44.66
C ASP A 160 -19.50 -7.93 -45.18
N GLU A 161 -20.47 -7.10 -45.57
CA GLU A 161 -21.73 -7.55 -46.19
C GLU A 161 -21.48 -8.38 -47.46
N SER A 162 -20.31 -8.28 -48.11
CA SER A 162 -19.98 -9.09 -49.29
C SER A 162 -19.75 -10.58 -49.00
N MET A 163 -19.74 -11.01 -47.72
CA MET A 163 -19.78 -12.44 -47.35
C MET A 163 -21.19 -13.03 -47.26
N LEU A 164 -22.25 -12.22 -47.43
CA LEU A 164 -23.63 -12.71 -47.51
C LEU A 164 -24.02 -13.10 -48.94
N ASP A 165 -23.12 -13.72 -49.70
CA ASP A 165 -23.46 -14.39 -50.95
C ASP A 165 -23.87 -15.84 -50.64
N PHE A 166 -25.17 -16.04 -50.42
CA PHE A 166 -25.80 -17.35 -50.49
C PHE A 166 -26.61 -17.45 -51.78
N ASN A 167 -25.90 -17.87 -52.83
CA ASN A 167 -26.35 -18.52 -54.07
C ASN A 167 -27.87 -18.54 -54.31
N GLU A 168 -28.35 -17.59 -55.12
CA GLU A 168 -29.69 -17.63 -55.73
C GLU A 168 -29.59 -18.28 -57.14
N GLU A 169 -29.07 -19.50 -57.19
CA GLU A 169 -29.16 -20.45 -58.31
C GLU A 169 -29.16 -21.83 -57.61
N GLU A 170 -30.15 -22.70 -57.70
CA GLU A 170 -30.79 -23.27 -58.88
C GLU A 170 -31.89 -24.23 -58.34
N GLU A 171 -33.14 -24.12 -58.80
CA GLU A 171 -34.02 -25.29 -59.00
C GLU A 171 -35.21 -24.87 -59.89
N GLU A 172 -35.12 -25.30 -61.16
CA GLU A 172 -36.17 -25.30 -62.19
C GLU A 172 -37.38 -26.16 -61.82
#